data_AF-A0A6H9US49-F1
#
_entry.id   AF-A0A6H9US49-F1
#
_cell.length_a   1.000
_cell.length_b   1.000
_cell.length_c   1.000
_cell.angle_alpha   90.00
_cell.angle_beta   90.00
_cell.angle_gamma   90.00
#
_symmetry.space_group_name_H-M   'P 1'
#
loop_
_entity.id
_entity.type
_entity.pdbx_description
1 polymer ?
#
loop_
_entity_poly.entity_id
_entity_poly.type
_entity_poly.pdbx_seq_one_letter_code
_entity_poly.pdbx_strand_id
1 'polypeptide(L)'
;MTSQPTPPVEPEPGDDPARRGEDLAALLERLLSASQGRTQKDLASEAGISYPTLNAWMNRTRGTSRIDPEKLRAMVEVFRRWGVRTTPREFFEAVGRPVPGPSRDEREARLLKLYRQLPEARQRALLKDAEAMLQVSRIT
;
A
#
# COMPACT_ATOMS: atom_id res chain seq x y z
N MET A 1 21.34 22.29 36.81
CA MET A 1 20.94 22.08 35.39
C MET A 1 21.76 20.94 34.83
N THR A 2 21.17 19.76 34.65
CA THR A 2 21.82 18.63 33.98
C THR A 2 20.76 17.87 33.19
N SER A 3 20.75 18.07 31.88
CA SER A 3 19.85 17.39 30.94
C SER A 3 20.36 15.96 30.69
N GLN A 4 19.52 14.95 30.89
CA GLN A 4 19.84 13.59 30.46
C GLN A 4 19.62 13.43 28.94
N PRO A 5 20.49 12.71 28.22
CA PRO A 5 20.30 12.41 26.81
C PRO A 5 19.30 11.27 26.61
N THR A 6 18.29 11.51 25.77
CA THR A 6 17.33 10.51 25.29
C THR A 6 18.05 9.40 24.51
N PRO A 7 17.76 8.11 24.74
CA PRO A 7 18.35 7.03 23.94
C PRO A 7 17.80 7.05 22.50
N PRO A 8 18.54 6.51 21.52
CA PRO A 8 18.12 6.49 20.13
C PRO A 8 16.90 5.58 19.99
N VAL A 9 15.83 6.08 19.38
CA VAL A 9 14.68 5.27 18.98
C VAL A 9 15.19 4.22 17.98
N GLU A 10 15.17 2.95 18.38
CA GLU A 10 15.40 1.84 17.47
C GLU A 10 14.29 1.85 16.40
N PRO A 11 14.63 1.70 15.11
CA PRO A 11 13.62 1.65 14.06
C PRO A 11 12.80 0.36 14.18
N GLU A 12 11.47 0.52 14.18
CA GLU A 12 10.48 -0.56 14.13
C GLU A 12 10.82 -1.57 13.00
N PRO A 13 10.83 -2.89 13.25
CA PRO A 13 11.16 -3.90 12.26
C PRO A 13 9.97 -4.09 11.30
N GLY A 14 9.91 -3.22 10.29
CA GLY A 14 8.85 -3.20 9.29
C GLY A 14 8.94 -2.00 8.33
N ASP A 15 9.70 -0.98 8.70
CA ASP A 15 10.05 0.14 7.84
C ASP A 15 11.44 -0.14 7.24
N ASP A 16 11.51 -1.08 6.30
CA ASP A 16 12.69 -1.16 5.43
C ASP A 16 12.72 0.18 4.68
N PRO A 17 13.76 1.02 4.85
CA PRO A 17 13.83 2.33 4.23
C PRO A 17 14.12 2.15 2.73
N ALA A 18 13.16 1.56 2.00
CA ALA A 18 13.15 1.47 0.56
C ALA A 18 13.07 2.89 -0.01
N ARG A 19 14.27 3.48 -0.02
CA ARG A 19 14.83 4.57 -0.79
C ARG A 19 13.78 5.36 -1.56
N ARG A 20 13.36 6.47 -0.96
CA ARG A 20 12.63 7.55 -1.63
C ARG A 20 13.28 7.83 -3.00
N GLY A 21 12.54 7.57 -4.09
CA GLY A 21 12.99 7.84 -5.47
C GLY A 21 13.14 6.62 -6.39
N GLU A 22 12.79 5.41 -5.96
CA GLU A 22 12.71 4.23 -6.84
C GLU A 22 11.59 4.40 -7.89
N ASP A 23 11.89 4.18 -9.17
CA ASP A 23 10.88 4.17 -10.25
C ASP A 23 10.18 2.81 -10.38
N LEU A 24 9.04 2.75 -11.07
CA LEU A 24 8.25 1.51 -11.18
C LEU A 24 9.07 0.33 -11.72
N ALA A 25 10.00 0.57 -12.64
CA ALA A 25 10.84 -0.48 -13.20
C ALA A 25 11.76 -1.09 -12.14
N ALA A 26 12.48 -0.25 -11.38
CA ALA A 26 13.35 -0.72 -10.30
C ALA A 26 12.55 -1.44 -9.20
N LEU A 27 11.37 -0.91 -8.83
CA LEU A 27 10.46 -1.56 -7.88
C LEU A 27 10.08 -2.97 -8.35
N LEU A 28 9.67 -3.12 -9.61
CA LEU A 28 9.27 -4.41 -10.17
C LEU A 28 10.45 -5.40 -10.25
N GLU A 29 11.64 -4.94 -10.66
CA GLU A 29 12.86 -5.78 -10.69
C GLU A 29 13.21 -6.33 -9.31
N ARG A 30 13.15 -5.47 -8.28
CA ARG A 30 13.40 -5.87 -6.89
C ARG A 30 12.37 -6.87 -6.38
N LEU A 31 11.09 -6.60 -6.61
CA LEU A 31 10.01 -7.49 -6.15
C LEU A 31 10.04 -8.83 -6.89
N LEU A 32 10.35 -8.84 -8.20
CA LEU A 32 10.51 -10.07 -8.98
C LEU A 32 11.71 -10.90 -8.51
N SER A 33 12.81 -10.24 -8.18
CA SER A 33 14.00 -10.91 -7.62
C SER A 33 13.71 -11.56 -6.26
N ALA A 34 12.79 -10.98 -5.47
CA ALA A 34 12.33 -11.53 -4.20
C ALA A 34 11.30 -12.66 -4.37
N SER A 35 10.57 -12.70 -5.48
CA SER A 35 9.60 -13.76 -5.78
C SER A 35 10.29 -14.99 -6.37
N GLN A 36 10.68 -15.92 -5.51
CA GLN A 36 11.39 -17.15 -5.88
C GLN A 36 10.71 -17.89 -7.05
N GLY A 37 11.38 -17.92 -8.21
CA GLY A 37 10.94 -18.66 -9.40
C GLY A 37 9.76 -18.06 -10.16
N ARG A 38 9.30 -16.85 -9.82
CA ARG A 38 8.23 -16.14 -10.54
C ARG A 38 8.80 -15.23 -11.61
N THR A 39 8.09 -15.09 -12.71
CA THR A 39 8.53 -14.33 -13.87
C THR A 39 7.65 -13.11 -14.10
N GLN A 40 8.17 -12.16 -14.89
CA GLN A 40 7.38 -11.03 -15.40
C GLN A 40 6.13 -11.49 -16.17
N LYS A 41 6.20 -12.64 -16.85
CA LYS A 41 5.06 -13.21 -17.57
C LYS A 41 3.96 -13.69 -16.62
N ASP A 42 4.34 -14.30 -15.50
CA ASP A 42 3.41 -14.70 -14.46
C ASP A 42 2.71 -13.48 -13.86
N LEU A 43 3.48 -12.41 -13.58
CA LEU A 43 2.94 -11.16 -13.04
C LEU A 43 1.92 -10.54 -14.01
N ALA A 44 2.28 -10.47 -15.30
CA ALA A 44 1.39 -9.96 -16.33
C ALA A 44 0.07 -10.75 -16.38
N SER A 45 0.16 -12.08 -16.42
CA SER A 45 -1.00 -12.97 -16.49
C SER A 45 -1.90 -12.83 -15.26
N GLU A 46 -1.33 -12.89 -14.06
CA GLU A 46 -2.10 -12.86 -12.81
C GLU A 46 -2.65 -11.48 -12.45
N ALA A 47 -1.98 -10.40 -12.87
CA ALA A 47 -2.45 -9.02 -12.66
C ALA A 47 -3.43 -8.54 -13.75
N GLY A 48 -3.70 -9.35 -14.77
CA GLY A 48 -4.55 -8.96 -15.91
C GLY A 48 -3.93 -7.86 -16.79
N ILE A 49 -2.61 -7.80 -16.85
CA ILE A 49 -1.85 -6.81 -17.63
C ILE A 49 -1.25 -7.52 -18.85
N SER A 50 -1.35 -6.94 -20.05
CA SER A 50 -0.70 -7.57 -21.20
C SER A 50 0.82 -7.57 -21.03
N TYR A 51 1.46 -8.72 -21.31
CA TYR A 51 2.91 -8.86 -21.18
C TYR A 51 3.71 -7.75 -21.90
N PRO A 52 3.37 -7.33 -23.15
CA PRO A 52 4.06 -6.22 -23.80
C PRO A 52 3.94 -4.90 -23.04
N THR A 53 2.81 -4.65 -22.38
CA THR A 53 2.62 -3.44 -21.57
C THR A 53 3.51 -3.46 -20.34
N LEU A 54 3.52 -4.57 -19.61
CA LEU A 54 4.38 -4.72 -18.43
C LEU A 54 5.86 -4.65 -18.82
N ASN A 55 6.23 -5.26 -19.95
CA ASN A 55 7.57 -5.21 -20.51
C ASN A 55 8.01 -3.79 -20.87
N ALA A 56 7.10 -2.99 -21.43
CA ALA A 56 7.40 -1.60 -21.75
C ALA A 56 7.61 -0.73 -20.49
N TRP A 57 6.92 -1.04 -19.39
CA TRP A 57 7.14 -0.37 -18.11
C TRP A 57 8.47 -0.78 -17.47
N MET A 58 8.78 -2.08 -17.45
CA MET A 58 10.06 -2.61 -16.96
C MET A 58 11.26 -2.00 -17.73
N ASN A 59 11.16 -1.90 -19.05
CA ASN A 59 12.22 -1.33 -19.88
C ASN A 59 12.19 0.21 -19.98
N ARG A 60 11.32 0.89 -19.23
CA ARG A 60 11.16 2.35 -19.24
C ARG A 60 10.82 2.94 -20.62
N THR A 61 10.32 2.12 -21.55
CA THR A 61 9.97 2.55 -22.92
C THR A 61 8.55 3.09 -23.03
N ARG A 62 7.73 2.92 -21.99
CA ARG A 62 6.40 3.51 -21.86
C ARG A 62 6.25 4.25 -20.55
N GLY A 63 5.69 5.47 -20.61
CA GLY A 63 5.39 6.26 -19.41
C GLY A 63 4.43 5.56 -18.45
N THR A 64 4.71 5.68 -17.16
CA THR A 64 3.97 5.03 -16.07
C THR A 64 2.97 5.96 -15.38
N SER A 65 3.02 7.27 -15.70
CA SER A 65 2.17 8.29 -15.08
C SER A 65 0.68 8.15 -15.37
N ARG A 66 0.26 7.36 -16.37
CA ARG A 66 -1.15 7.11 -16.75
C ARG A 66 -1.63 5.68 -16.46
N ILE A 67 -0.91 4.94 -15.63
CA ILE A 67 -1.34 3.60 -15.24
C ILE A 67 -2.64 3.70 -14.42
N ASP A 68 -3.58 2.81 -14.74
CA ASP A 68 -4.82 2.65 -13.99
C ASP A 68 -4.50 2.25 -12.54
N PRO A 69 -5.00 2.98 -11.51
CA PRO A 69 -4.87 2.61 -10.11
C PRO A 69 -5.20 1.15 -9.80
N GLU A 70 -6.19 0.56 -10.46
CA GLU A 70 -6.56 -0.84 -10.24
C GLU A 70 -5.48 -1.81 -10.71
N LYS A 71 -4.70 -1.46 -11.74
CA LYS A 71 -3.55 -2.28 -12.18
C LYS A 71 -2.41 -2.25 -11.17
N LEU A 72 -2.19 -1.10 -10.52
CA LEU A 72 -1.20 -0.99 -9.44
C LEU A 72 -1.61 -1.86 -8.25
N ARG A 73 -2.89 -1.80 -7.85
CA ARG A 73 -3.45 -2.65 -6.80
C ARG A 73 -3.37 -4.14 -7.17
N ALA A 74 -3.69 -4.50 -8.40
CA ALA A 74 -3.60 -5.88 -8.87
C ALA A 74 -2.17 -6.44 -8.76
N MET A 75 -1.15 -5.67 -9.15
CA MET A 75 0.25 -6.10 -9.00
C MET A 75 0.64 -6.30 -7.53
N VAL A 76 0.23 -5.40 -6.64
CA VAL A 76 0.45 -5.54 -5.19
C VAL A 76 -0.14 -6.85 -4.67
N GLU A 77 -1.38 -7.15 -5.03
CA GLU A 77 -2.06 -8.37 -4.59
C GLU A 77 -1.38 -9.63 -5.14
N VAL A 78 -0.89 -9.61 -6.39
CA VAL A 78 -0.09 -10.72 -6.95
C VAL A 78 1.19 -10.95 -6.14
N PHE A 79 1.97 -9.89 -5.87
CA PHE A 79 3.20 -10.03 -5.09
C PHE A 79 2.93 -10.53 -3.67
N ARG A 80 1.86 -10.06 -3.03
CA ARG A 80 1.43 -10.56 -1.71
C ARG A 80 1.07 -12.03 -1.75
N ARG A 81 0.35 -12.50 -2.78
CA ARG A 81 0.06 -13.93 -2.97
C ARG A 81 1.32 -14.75 -3.18
N TRP A 82 2.35 -14.17 -3.80
CA TRP A 82 3.67 -14.79 -3.93
C TRP A 82 4.52 -14.72 -2.66
N GLY A 83 4.00 -14.18 -1.56
CA GLY A 83 4.69 -14.07 -0.28
C GLY A 83 5.66 -12.89 -0.19
N VAL A 84 5.69 -12.01 -1.20
CA VAL A 84 6.53 -10.81 -1.19
C VAL A 84 5.78 -9.67 -0.51
N ARG A 85 6.41 -9.06 0.50
CA ARG A 85 5.85 -7.90 1.21
C ARG A 85 5.98 -6.65 0.34
N THR A 86 4.86 -6.03 0.03
CA THR A 86 4.79 -4.73 -0.66
C THR A 86 3.45 -4.04 -0.35
N THR A 87 3.37 -2.74 -0.65
CA THR A 87 2.23 -1.89 -0.37
C THR A 87 1.76 -1.13 -1.61
N PRO A 88 0.47 -0.77 -1.71
CA PRO A 88 0.01 0.13 -2.77
C PRO A 88 0.78 1.44 -2.78
N ARG A 89 1.14 1.98 -1.60
CA ARG A 89 1.93 3.20 -1.46
C ARG A 89 3.22 3.15 -2.29
N GLU A 90 4.01 2.08 -2.17
CA GLU A 90 5.23 1.89 -2.96
C GLU A 90 4.99 2.01 -4.46
N PHE A 91 3.92 1.37 -4.96
CA PHE A 91 3.57 1.41 -6.39
C PHE A 91 3.11 2.79 -6.86
N PHE A 92 2.31 3.51 -6.05
CA PHE A 92 1.85 4.86 -6.40
C PHE A 92 3.00 5.87 -6.37
N GLU A 93 3.88 5.79 -5.37
CA GLU A 93 5.08 6.61 -5.29
C GLU A 93 6.02 6.35 -6.47
N ALA A 94 6.22 5.08 -6.86
CA ALA A 94 7.09 4.69 -7.96
C ALA A 94 6.61 5.14 -9.36
N VAL A 95 5.33 5.49 -9.50
CA VAL A 95 4.78 6.11 -10.73
C VAL A 95 4.67 7.63 -10.64
N GLY A 96 5.23 8.24 -9.59
CA GLY A 96 5.24 9.69 -9.38
C GLY A 96 3.85 10.27 -9.08
N ARG A 97 2.92 9.45 -8.57
CA ARG A 97 1.58 9.91 -8.20
C ARG A 97 1.49 10.11 -6.69
N PRO A 98 0.81 11.17 -6.20
CA PRO A 98 0.43 11.24 -4.81
C PRO A 98 -0.42 10.00 -4.49
N VAL A 99 -0.08 9.31 -3.40
CA VAL A 99 -0.82 8.14 -2.92
C VAL A 99 -2.29 8.55 -2.77
N PRO A 100 -3.22 8.00 -3.57
CA PRO A 100 -4.63 8.25 -3.33
C PRO A 100 -4.93 7.85 -1.89
N GLY A 101 -5.69 8.68 -1.16
CA GLY A 101 -6.15 8.29 0.18
C GLY A 101 -6.75 6.89 0.16
N PRO A 102 -6.66 6.12 1.27
CA PRO A 102 -7.03 4.70 1.29
C PRO A 102 -8.37 4.48 0.61
N SER A 103 -8.46 3.42 -0.20
CA SER A 103 -9.69 3.04 -0.89
C SER A 103 -10.83 2.88 0.11
N ARG A 104 -12.07 2.89 -0.35
CA ARG A 104 -13.22 2.63 0.54
C ARG A 104 -13.01 1.35 1.34
N ASP A 105 -12.62 0.27 0.66
CA ASP A 105 -12.42 -1.05 1.26
C ASP A 105 -11.24 -1.04 2.24
N GLU A 106 -10.16 -0.31 1.94
CA GLU A 106 -9.03 -0.16 2.86
C GLU A 106 -9.40 0.64 4.11
N ARG A 107 -10.21 1.70 3.97
CA ARG A 107 -10.73 2.47 5.12
C ARG A 107 -11.63 1.62 5.99
N GLU A 108 -12.52 0.85 5.36
CA GLU A 108 -13.44 -0.05 6.05
C GLU A 108 -12.70 -1.17 6.77
N ALA A 109 -11.75 -1.83 6.10
CA ALA A 109 -10.92 -2.88 6.69
C ALA A 109 -10.10 -2.34 7.88
N ARG A 110 -9.57 -1.12 7.76
CA ARG A 110 -8.83 -0.47 8.86
C ARG A 110 -9.73 -0.18 10.05
N LEU A 111 -10.93 0.35 9.81
CA LEU A 111 -11.91 0.62 10.87
C LEU A 111 -12.32 -0.67 11.58
N LEU A 112 -12.64 -1.72 10.83
CA LEU A 112 -13.01 -3.02 11.38
C LEU A 112 -11.87 -3.66 12.19
N LYS A 113 -10.63 -3.54 11.71
CA LYS A 113 -9.45 -4.02 12.45
C LYS A 113 -9.31 -3.32 13.80
N LEU A 114 -9.45 -2.00 13.84
CA LEU A 114 -9.39 -1.21 15.08
C LEU A 114 -10.54 -1.58 16.02
N TYR A 115 -11.77 -1.65 15.49
CA TYR A 115 -12.96 -2.01 16.27
C TYR A 115 -12.79 -3.36 16.99
N ARG A 116 -12.30 -4.39 16.29
CA ARG A 116 -12.09 -5.74 16.85
C ARG A 116 -11.06 -5.80 17.98
N GLN A 117 -10.10 -4.87 18.02
CA GLN A 117 -9.06 -4.83 19.05
C GLN A 117 -9.51 -4.06 20.31
N LEU A 118 -10.62 -3.32 20.24
CA LEU A 118 -11.13 -2.57 21.37
C LEU A 118 -11.92 -3.47 22.33
N PRO A 119 -11.84 -3.23 23.67
CA PRO A 119 -12.79 -3.80 24.62
C PRO A 119 -14.22 -3.38 24.30
N GLU A 120 -15.19 -4.21 24.66
CA GLU A 120 -16.61 -4.02 24.31
C GLU A 120 -17.19 -2.66 24.73
N ALA A 121 -16.78 -2.14 25.90
CA ALA A 121 -17.17 -0.80 26.35
C ALA A 121 -16.69 0.32 25.40
N ARG A 122 -15.49 0.18 24.83
CA ARG A 122 -14.92 1.14 23.87
C ARG A 122 -15.50 0.95 22.46
N GLN A 123 -15.87 -0.27 22.08
CA GLN A 123 -16.64 -0.53 20.86
C GLN A 123 -17.98 0.20 20.89
N ARG A 124 -18.72 0.12 22.00
CA ARG A 124 -19.98 0.85 22.21
C ARG A 124 -19.81 2.36 22.16
N ALA A 125 -18.74 2.88 22.77
CA ALA A 125 -18.42 4.31 22.70
C ALA A 125 -18.14 4.76 21.25
N LEU A 126 -17.34 3.99 20.51
CA LEU A 126 -17.03 4.28 19.10
C LEU A 126 -18.29 4.30 18.22
N LEU A 127 -19.25 3.39 18.45
CA LEU A 127 -20.53 3.40 17.75
C LEU A 127 -21.34 4.67 18.07
N LYS A 128 -21.43 5.07 19.34
CA LYS A 128 -22.12 6.29 19.75
C LYS A 128 -21.53 7.54 19.09
N ASP A 129 -20.21 7.63 19.03
CA ASP A 129 -19.53 8.75 18.37
C ASP A 129 -19.79 8.75 16.86
N ALA A 130 -19.76 7.58 16.22
CA ALA A 130 -20.07 7.44 14.80
C ALA A 130 -21.54 7.82 14.48
N GLU A 131 -22.49 7.43 15.34
CA GLU A 131 -23.89 7.83 15.24
C GLU A 131 -24.06 9.35 15.37
N ALA A 132 -23.36 9.98 16.32
CA ALA A 132 -23.40 11.42 16.51
C ALA A 132 -22.85 12.16 15.28
N MET A 133 -21.72 11.71 14.72
CA MET A 133 -21.18 12.25 13.47
C MET A 133 -22.17 12.12 12.31
N LEU A 134 -22.86 10.99 12.22
CA LEU A 134 -23.88 10.76 11.18
C LEU A 134 -25.06 11.73 11.31
N GLN A 135 -25.52 12.01 12.53
CA GLN A 135 -26.61 12.97 12.76
C GLN A 135 -26.22 14.39 12.35
N VAL A 136 -25.01 14.84 12.72
CA VAL A 136 -24.51 16.17 12.32
C VAL A 136 -24.40 16.30 10.80
N SER A 137 -23.95 15.24 10.12
CA SER A 137 -23.80 15.24 8.66
C SER A 137 -25.12 15.29 7.87
N ARG A 138 -26.27 15.00 8.51
CA ARG A 138 -27.61 15.05 7.89
C ARG A 138 -28.29 16.41 8.01
N ILE A 139 -27.77 17.28 8.87
CA ILE A 139 -28.31 18.63 9.14
C ILE A 139 -27.65 19.68 8.24
N THR A 140 -26.53 19.32 7.59
CA THR A 140 -25.80 20.17 6.63
C THR A 140 -26.15 19.77 5.21
#